data_AF-A0A3A9ZZA0-F1
#
_entry.id   AF-A0A3A9ZZA0-F1
#
_cell.length_a   1.000
_cell.length_b   1.000
_cell.length_c   1.000
_cell.angle_alpha   90.00
_cell.angle_beta   90.00
_cell.angle_gamma   90.00
#
_symmetry.space_group_name_H-M   'P 1'
#
loop_
_entity.id
_entity.type
_entity.pdbx_description
1 polymer ?
#
loop_
_entity_poly.entity_id
_entity_poly.type
_entity_poly.pdbx_seq_one_letter_code
_entity_poly.pdbx_strand_id
1 'polypeptide(L)'
;RLYRQLEDTLAPAPAGGWYVSSLHGTTGSRPPASLTRADLTDGLRSGVTAALVSCVRDWADAGGHEHPDWPAGDDQRVTTLCRWLRWRLDWACGMHEGVGDSLHAISRLYRQTYAPATGERGERHVAVRCHCRAVLWVTVSTPGATCATCGARYGRQEAMKLPLAGRAGIAA
;
A
#
# COMPACT_ATOMS: atom_id res chain seq x y z
N ARG A 1 -32.10 15.17 5.74
CA ARG A 1 -33.35 14.35 5.73
C ARG A 1 -33.40 13.33 4.59
N LEU A 2 -32.81 13.63 3.42
CA LEU A 2 -32.77 12.72 2.25
C LEU A 2 -31.88 11.47 2.43
N TYR A 3 -30.76 11.60 3.17
CA TYR A 3 -29.85 10.48 3.43
C TYR A 3 -30.44 9.35 4.32
N ARG A 4 -31.40 9.68 5.20
CA ARG A 4 -32.01 8.70 6.11
C ARG A 4 -33.02 7.79 5.41
N GLN A 5 -33.65 8.27 4.33
CA GLN A 5 -34.60 7.49 3.54
C GLN A 5 -33.92 6.48 2.60
N LEU A 6 -32.66 6.74 2.22
CA LEU A 6 -31.86 5.82 1.41
C LEU A 6 -31.33 4.63 2.22
N GLU A 7 -31.12 4.81 3.52
CA GLU A 7 -30.66 3.77 4.44
C GLU A 7 -31.70 2.64 4.59
N ASP A 8 -32.99 3.00 4.71
CA ASP A 8 -34.08 2.01 4.81
C ASP A 8 -34.34 1.26 3.50
N THR A 9 -33.92 1.81 2.35
CA THR A 9 -34.14 1.18 1.03
C THR A 9 -33.00 0.23 0.64
N LEU A 10 -31.82 0.38 1.25
CA LEU A 10 -30.60 -0.36 0.90
C LEU A 10 -30.17 -1.39 1.95
N ALA A 11 -31.01 -1.68 2.96
CA ALA A 11 -30.73 -2.77 3.88
C ALA A 11 -30.64 -4.10 3.12
N PRO A 12 -29.48 -4.78 3.09
CA PRO A 12 -29.37 -6.12 2.53
C PRO A 12 -30.24 -7.07 3.35
N ALA A 13 -31.04 -7.90 2.69
CA ALA A 13 -31.81 -8.94 3.36
C ALA A 13 -30.88 -9.83 4.22
N PRO A 14 -31.34 -10.29 5.40
CA PRO A 14 -30.53 -11.11 6.28
C PRO A 14 -30.11 -12.41 5.59
N ALA A 15 -28.85 -12.78 5.83
CA ALA A 15 -28.18 -13.93 5.27
C ALA A 15 -29.01 -15.22 5.43
N GLY A 16 -29.46 -15.76 4.30
CA GLY A 16 -30.26 -16.97 4.22
C GLY A 16 -30.00 -17.73 2.93
N GLY A 17 -28.80 -18.30 2.82
CA GLY A 17 -28.58 -19.50 2.01
C GLY A 17 -28.08 -19.32 0.57
N TRP A 18 -27.12 -20.22 0.27
CA TRP A 18 -26.77 -20.85 -1.01
C TRP A 18 -26.44 -19.98 -2.25
N TYR A 19 -25.18 -20.12 -2.68
CA TYR A 19 -24.59 -19.80 -3.98
C TYR A 19 -25.51 -19.14 -5.02
N VAL A 20 -25.33 -17.84 -5.23
CA VAL A 20 -25.62 -17.22 -6.53
C VAL A 20 -24.33 -17.20 -7.32
N SER A 21 -23.98 -18.34 -7.91
CA SER A 21 -23.03 -18.38 -9.02
C SER A 21 -23.72 -17.77 -10.24
N SER A 22 -23.44 -16.50 -10.52
CA SER A 22 -23.72 -15.94 -11.85
C SER A 22 -22.86 -16.67 -12.87
N LEU A 23 -23.48 -17.55 -13.65
CA LEU A 23 -22.82 -18.41 -14.63
C LEU A 23 -22.20 -17.64 -15.79
N HIS A 24 -22.43 -16.33 -15.95
CA HIS A 24 -21.97 -15.54 -17.10
C HIS A 24 -21.29 -14.19 -16.73
N GLY A 25 -20.66 -14.10 -15.55
CA GLY A 25 -19.88 -12.93 -15.15
C GLY A 25 -18.40 -13.05 -15.53
N THR A 26 -17.84 -12.07 -16.23
CA THR A 26 -16.40 -11.94 -16.42
C THR A 26 -15.67 -11.95 -15.07
N THR A 27 -14.63 -12.78 -14.94
CA THR A 27 -13.73 -12.86 -13.79
C THR A 27 -12.91 -11.56 -13.69
N GLY A 28 -13.54 -10.48 -13.23
CA GLY A 28 -12.91 -9.16 -13.18
C GLY A 28 -13.65 -8.14 -12.32
N SER A 29 -14.97 -8.24 -12.23
CA SER A 29 -15.75 -7.35 -11.38
C SER A 29 -16.06 -8.05 -10.06
N ARG A 30 -15.15 -7.92 -9.09
CA ARG A 30 -15.56 -8.01 -7.68
C ARG A 30 -16.68 -6.97 -7.48
N PRO A 31 -17.76 -7.29 -6.75
CA PRO A 31 -18.79 -6.31 -6.44
C PRO A 31 -18.13 -5.08 -5.79
N PRO A 32 -18.65 -3.86 -6.04
CA PRO A 32 -18.10 -2.65 -5.45
C PRO A 32 -18.04 -2.84 -3.93
N ALA A 33 -16.83 -2.80 -3.37
CA ALA A 33 -16.66 -2.76 -1.93
C ALA A 33 -17.53 -1.61 -1.42
N SER A 34 -18.38 -1.87 -0.43
CA SER A 34 -19.25 -0.87 0.16
C SER A 34 -18.44 0.37 0.52
N LEU A 35 -18.82 1.52 -0.06
CA LEU A 35 -18.19 2.83 0.13
C LEU A 35 -18.41 3.41 1.54
N THR A 36 -19.08 2.66 2.43
CA THR A 36 -18.88 2.79 3.88
C THR A 36 -17.45 2.38 4.17
N ARG A 37 -16.56 3.37 3.99
CA ARG A 37 -15.33 3.59 4.74
C ARG A 37 -14.72 2.26 5.12
N ALA A 38 -13.87 1.72 4.24
CA ALA A 38 -13.03 0.57 4.55
C ALA A 38 -12.60 0.70 6.01
N ASP A 39 -13.25 -0.07 6.87
CA ASP A 39 -12.80 -0.26 8.22
C ASP A 39 -11.45 -0.91 7.98
N LEU A 40 -10.40 -0.08 8.03
CA LEU A 40 -9.10 -0.55 8.44
C LEU A 40 -9.46 -1.31 9.72
N THR A 41 -9.54 -2.63 9.61
CA THR A 41 -9.90 -3.49 10.72
C THR A 41 -9.05 -3.07 11.90
N ASP A 42 -9.57 -3.09 13.12
CA ASP A 42 -8.81 -2.63 14.30
C ASP A 42 -7.41 -3.24 14.38
N GLY A 43 -7.22 -4.45 13.84
CA GLY A 43 -5.92 -5.10 13.65
C GLY A 43 -4.94 -4.36 12.71
N LEU A 44 -5.41 -3.81 11.59
CA LEU A 44 -4.57 -3.03 10.68
C LEU A 44 -4.21 -1.67 11.27
N ARG A 45 -5.14 -0.99 11.96
CA ARG A 45 -4.86 0.30 12.64
C ARG A 45 -3.87 0.12 13.79
N SER A 46 -4.11 -0.87 14.66
CA SER A 46 -3.20 -1.19 15.77
C SER A 46 -1.81 -1.59 15.27
N GLY A 47 -1.73 -2.34 14.15
CA GLY A 47 -0.46 -2.68 13.50
C GLY A 47 0.30 -1.47 12.96
N VAL A 48 -0.38 -0.52 12.31
CA VAL A 48 0.24 0.72 11.81
C VAL A 48 0.78 1.56 12.96
N THR A 49 -0.03 1.79 13.99
CA THR A 49 0.39 2.57 15.16
C THR A 49 1.57 1.91 15.87
N ALA A 50 1.53 0.59 16.08
CA ALA A 50 2.62 -0.15 16.71
C ALA A 50 3.94 -0.04 15.93
N ALA A 51 3.89 -0.17 14.61
CA ALA A 51 5.09 -0.06 13.78
C ALA A 51 5.66 1.38 13.76
N LEU A 52 4.81 2.41 13.73
CA LEU A 52 5.26 3.80 13.85
C LEU A 52 5.87 4.10 15.23
N VAL A 53 5.25 3.60 16.32
CA VAL A 53 5.80 3.69 17.68
C VAL A 53 7.19 3.04 17.74
N SER A 54 7.34 1.86 17.13
CA SER A 54 8.62 1.16 17.08
C SER A 54 9.70 1.99 16.38
N CYS A 55 9.38 2.59 15.22
CA CYS A 55 10.34 3.44 14.50
C CYS A 55 10.71 4.71 15.31
N VAL A 56 9.72 5.34 15.96
CA VAL A 56 9.96 6.53 16.78
C VAL A 56 10.85 6.20 17.98
N ARG A 57 10.63 5.05 18.64
CA ARG A 57 11.47 4.61 19.75
C ARG A 57 12.89 4.35 19.30
N ASP A 58 13.06 3.57 18.24
CA ASP A 58 14.36 3.26 17.66
C ASP A 58 15.18 4.52 17.35
N TRP A 59 14.59 5.47 16.63
CA TRP A 59 15.26 6.73 16.28
C TRP A 59 15.55 7.62 17.49
N ALA A 60 14.63 7.64 18.47
CA ALA A 60 14.80 8.43 19.66
C ALA A 60 15.90 7.86 20.57
N ASP A 61 15.92 6.54 20.76
CA ASP A 61 16.91 5.84 21.57
C ASP A 61 18.31 5.97 20.95
N ALA A 62 18.43 5.80 19.62
CA ALA A 62 19.68 5.96 18.89
C ALA A 62 20.19 7.42 18.88
N GLY A 63 19.29 8.40 18.86
CA GLY A 63 19.63 9.83 18.82
C GLY A 63 19.70 10.53 20.16
N GLY A 64 19.35 9.85 21.26
CA GLY A 64 19.16 10.48 22.56
C GLY A 64 18.06 11.56 22.54
N HIS A 65 17.05 11.39 21.69
CA HIS A 65 15.94 12.34 21.55
C HIS A 65 14.79 11.96 22.46
N GLU A 66 14.04 12.96 22.92
CA GLU A 66 12.79 12.72 23.62
C GLU A 66 11.70 12.24 22.65
N HIS A 67 10.91 11.26 23.11
CA HIS A 67 9.74 10.79 22.37
C HIS A 67 8.63 11.86 22.36
N PRO A 68 7.80 11.93 21.32
CA PRO A 68 6.62 12.78 21.37
C PRO A 68 5.62 12.26 22.40
N ASP A 69 4.81 13.16 22.94
CA ASP A 69 3.62 12.76 23.69
C ASP A 69 2.72 11.87 22.83
N TRP A 70 2.17 10.82 23.43
CA TRP A 70 1.31 9.85 22.76
C TRP A 70 -0.17 10.24 23.02
N PRO A 71 -0.84 10.97 22.12
CA PRO A 71 -2.25 11.31 22.32
C PRO A 71 -3.10 10.03 22.30
N ALA A 72 -4.22 10.06 23.05
CA ALA A 72 -5.11 8.91 23.21
C ALA A 72 -5.92 8.56 21.95
N GLY A 73 -6.17 9.53 21.06
CA GLY A 73 -6.90 9.29 19.81
C GLY A 73 -6.00 8.71 18.73
N ASP A 74 -6.41 7.61 18.09
CA ASP A 74 -5.61 6.89 17.09
C ASP A 74 -5.19 7.77 15.91
N ASP A 75 -6.12 8.54 15.33
CA ASP A 75 -5.82 9.43 14.21
C ASP A 75 -4.81 10.53 14.59
N GLN A 76 -4.99 11.09 15.79
CA GLN A 76 -4.09 12.11 16.33
C GLN A 76 -2.72 11.52 16.65
N ARG A 77 -2.68 10.27 17.12
CA ARG A 77 -1.47 9.53 17.43
C ARG A 77 -0.67 9.26 16.16
N VAL A 78 -1.28 8.67 15.14
CA VAL A 78 -0.63 8.44 13.84
C VAL A 78 -0.09 9.75 13.26
N THR A 79 -0.89 10.82 13.29
CA THR A 79 -0.46 12.14 12.78
C THR A 79 0.75 12.68 13.53
N THR A 80 0.76 12.56 14.86
CA THR A 80 1.86 13.03 15.72
C THR A 80 3.14 12.27 15.43
N LEU A 81 3.06 10.94 15.26
CA LEU A 81 4.21 10.09 14.96
C LEU A 81 4.79 10.35 13.58
N CYS A 82 3.93 10.44 12.56
CA CYS A 82 4.37 10.79 11.21
C CYS A 82 5.05 12.16 11.18
N ARG A 83 4.54 13.14 11.93
CA ARG A 83 5.16 14.48 12.02
C ARG A 83 6.52 14.42 12.69
N TRP A 84 6.64 13.71 13.81
CA TRP A 84 7.91 13.55 14.52
C TRP A 84 8.96 12.85 13.64
N LEU A 85 8.60 11.74 13.00
CA LEU A 85 9.49 11.02 12.06
C LEU A 85 9.92 11.93 10.91
N ARG A 86 8.98 12.67 10.32
CA ARG A 86 9.30 13.60 9.23
C ARG A 86 10.31 14.68 9.65
N TRP A 87 10.17 15.23 10.85
CA TRP A 87 11.10 16.26 11.35
C TRP A 87 12.50 15.71 11.68
N ARG A 88 12.61 14.43 12.03
CA ARG A 88 13.88 13.77 12.33
C ARG A 88 14.50 13.05 11.14
N LEU A 89 13.86 13.08 9.98
CA LEU A 89 14.29 12.33 8.80
C LEU A 89 15.71 12.71 8.33
N ASP A 90 16.04 14.00 8.35
CA ASP A 90 17.37 14.48 7.92
C ASP A 90 18.48 13.91 8.80
N TRP A 91 18.28 13.98 10.12
CA TRP A 91 19.18 13.36 11.10
C TRP A 91 19.26 11.84 10.91
N ALA A 92 18.12 11.16 10.77
CA ALA A 92 18.08 9.70 10.65
C ALA A 92 18.83 9.23 9.41
N CYS A 93 18.69 9.92 8.28
CA CYS A 93 19.42 9.62 7.05
C CYS A 93 20.94 9.82 7.17
N GLY A 94 21.40 10.73 8.05
CA GLY A 94 22.82 11.02 8.24
C GLY A 94 23.51 10.18 9.32
N MET A 95 22.77 9.77 10.36
CA MET A 95 23.36 9.26 11.61
C MET A 95 22.84 7.88 12.05
N HIS A 96 21.68 7.43 11.57
CA HIS A 96 21.03 6.23 12.08
C HIS A 96 21.36 5.00 11.23
N GLU A 97 22.14 4.06 11.79
CA GLU A 97 22.63 2.86 11.08
C GLU A 97 21.50 1.99 10.50
N GLY A 98 20.32 1.98 11.14
CA GLY A 98 19.15 1.20 10.72
C GLY A 98 18.08 1.96 9.92
N VAL A 99 18.34 3.19 9.44
CA VAL A 99 17.28 4.03 8.84
C VAL A 99 16.60 3.38 7.64
N GLY A 100 17.34 2.57 6.87
CA GLY A 100 16.81 1.84 5.72
C GLY A 100 15.69 0.88 6.08
N ASP A 101 15.81 0.17 7.20
CA ASP A 101 14.80 -0.78 7.66
C ASP A 101 13.54 -0.06 8.14
N SER A 102 13.68 1.04 8.88
CA SER A 102 12.55 1.87 9.29
C SER A 102 11.81 2.44 8.08
N LEU A 103 12.54 2.96 7.08
CA LEU A 103 11.95 3.48 5.84
C LEU A 103 11.26 2.40 5.01
N HIS A 104 11.83 1.19 4.99
CA HIS A 104 11.22 0.04 4.32
C HIS A 104 9.91 -0.36 5.02
N ALA A 105 9.91 -0.41 6.36
CA ALA A 105 8.72 -0.71 7.15
C ALA A 105 7.62 0.34 6.92
N ILE A 106 7.94 1.64 6.98
CA ILE A 106 6.99 2.74 6.73
C ILE A 106 6.45 2.66 5.29
N SER A 107 7.30 2.43 4.31
CA SER A 107 6.89 2.29 2.91
C SER A 107 5.93 1.11 2.70
N ARG A 108 6.19 -0.01 3.37
CA ARG A 108 5.31 -1.19 3.33
C ARG A 108 3.94 -0.88 3.94
N LEU A 109 3.90 -0.21 5.10
CA LEU A 109 2.66 0.19 5.75
C LEU A 109 1.85 1.14 4.86
N TYR A 110 2.50 2.14 4.26
CA TYR A 110 1.84 3.07 3.34
C TYR A 110 1.18 2.33 2.17
N ARG A 111 1.87 1.37 1.54
CA ARG A 111 1.30 0.59 0.43
C ARG A 111 0.11 -0.28 0.88
N GLN A 112 0.18 -0.81 2.11
CA GLN A 112 -0.90 -1.62 2.69
C GLN A 112 -2.14 -0.79 3.03
N THR A 113 -1.97 0.48 3.43
CA THR A 113 -3.09 1.34 3.85
C THR A 113 -3.62 2.25 2.75
N TYR A 114 -2.80 2.63 1.77
CA TYR A 114 -3.18 3.57 0.72
C TYR A 114 -4.34 3.07 -0.14
N ALA A 115 -4.26 1.84 -0.66
CA ALA A 115 -5.30 1.29 -1.54
C ALA A 115 -6.65 1.09 -0.80
N PRO A 116 -6.68 0.56 0.44
CA PRO A 116 -7.91 0.54 1.24
C PRO A 116 -8.47 1.93 1.58
N ALA A 117 -7.60 2.88 1.95
CA ALA A 117 -8.03 4.20 2.44
C ALA A 117 -8.59 5.10 1.33
N THR A 118 -8.03 5.01 0.11
CA THR A 118 -8.44 5.83 -1.03
C THR A 118 -9.57 5.19 -1.83
N GLY A 119 -9.81 3.88 -1.66
CA GLY A 119 -10.69 3.11 -2.54
C GLY A 119 -10.14 2.99 -3.98
N GLU A 120 -8.97 3.57 -4.26
CA GLU A 120 -8.32 3.47 -5.55
C GLU A 120 -7.69 2.08 -5.69
N ARG A 121 -7.89 1.47 -6.86
CA ARG A 121 -7.17 0.24 -7.19
C ARG A 121 -5.68 0.57 -7.22
N GLY A 122 -4.90 -0.07 -6.35
CA GLY A 122 -3.45 0.05 -6.35
C GLY A 122 -2.86 -0.08 -7.75
N GLU A 123 -1.78 0.65 -8.00
CA GLU A 123 -1.22 0.82 -9.32
C GLU A 123 -0.95 -0.54 -9.99
N ARG A 124 -1.44 -0.70 -11.23
CA ARG A 124 -1.32 -1.98 -11.92
C ARG A 124 0.12 -2.21 -12.35
N HIS A 125 0.69 -3.31 -11.89
CA HIS A 125 1.95 -3.83 -12.41
C HIS A 125 1.74 -4.41 -13.81
N VAL A 126 2.60 -4.02 -14.73
CA VAL A 126 2.68 -4.48 -16.11
C VAL A 126 3.96 -5.29 -16.25
N ALA A 127 3.83 -6.54 -16.69
CA ALA A 127 4.97 -7.38 -16.98
C ALA A 127 5.50 -7.05 -18.38
N VAL A 128 6.75 -6.60 -18.48
CA VAL A 128 7.45 -6.33 -19.75
C VAL A 128 8.66 -7.25 -19.89
N ARG A 129 9.06 -7.56 -21.12
CA ARG A 129 10.22 -8.41 -21.42
C ARG A 129 11.43 -7.55 -21.75
N CYS A 130 12.51 -7.81 -21.04
CA CYS A 130 13.85 -7.35 -21.40
C CYS A 130 14.30 -7.99 -22.72
N HIS A 131 15.29 -7.39 -23.41
CA HIS A 131 15.94 -8.01 -24.57
C HIS A 131 16.59 -9.36 -24.25
N CYS A 132 17.02 -9.56 -22.99
CA CYS A 132 17.55 -10.84 -22.51
C CYS A 132 16.45 -11.88 -22.19
N ARG A 133 15.19 -11.56 -22.51
CA ARG A 133 13.98 -12.36 -22.25
C ARG A 133 13.54 -12.44 -20.79
N ALA A 134 14.25 -11.84 -19.85
CA ALA A 134 13.80 -11.72 -18.46
C ALA A 134 12.54 -10.85 -18.34
N VAL A 135 11.69 -11.15 -17.36
CA VAL A 135 10.48 -10.38 -17.06
C VAL A 135 10.81 -9.27 -16.05
N LEU A 136 10.40 -8.05 -16.37
CA LEU A 136 10.44 -6.90 -15.47
C LEU A 136 9.02 -6.52 -15.10
N TRP A 137 8.80 -6.18 -13.84
CA TRP A 137 7.53 -5.63 -13.36
C TRP A 137 7.64 -4.12 -13.27
N VAL A 138 6.88 -3.41 -14.11
CA VAL A 138 6.87 -1.94 -14.15
C VAL A 138 5.46 -1.42 -13.89
N THR A 139 5.37 -0.20 -13.35
CA THR A 139 4.12 0.54 -13.14
C THR A 139 4.18 1.85 -13.94
N VAL A 140 3.06 2.57 -14.05
CA VAL A 140 2.99 3.87 -14.76
C VAL A 140 3.91 4.92 -14.10
N SER A 141 4.10 4.81 -12.79
CA SER A 141 4.94 5.65 -11.93
C SER A 141 6.39 5.17 -11.82
N THR A 142 6.74 3.99 -12.37
CA THR A 142 8.10 3.45 -12.29
C THR A 142 9.09 4.41 -12.97
N PRO A 143 10.05 5.03 -12.25
CA PRO A 143 10.95 6.03 -12.81
C PRO A 143 11.99 5.42 -13.76
N GLY A 144 12.30 4.15 -13.57
CA GLY A 144 13.18 3.35 -14.41
C GLY A 144 13.22 1.91 -13.90
N ALA A 145 13.69 0.99 -14.74
CA ALA A 145 13.75 -0.42 -14.40
C ALA A 145 15.15 -0.97 -14.73
N THR A 146 15.70 -1.78 -13.83
CA THR A 146 16.97 -2.49 -14.08
C THR A 146 16.70 -3.98 -14.17
N CYS A 147 17.17 -4.63 -15.22
CA CYS A 147 17.05 -6.06 -15.39
C CYS A 147 18.02 -6.79 -14.45
N ALA A 148 17.47 -7.64 -13.56
CA ALA A 148 18.27 -8.44 -12.65
C ALA A 148 19.14 -9.50 -13.35
N THR A 149 18.79 -9.92 -14.58
CA THR A 149 19.51 -10.97 -15.31
C THR A 149 20.68 -10.43 -16.14
N CYS A 150 20.47 -9.35 -16.90
CA CYS A 150 21.49 -8.81 -17.80
C CYS A 150 22.05 -7.44 -17.40
N GLY A 151 21.56 -6.86 -16.30
CA GLY A 151 22.02 -5.56 -15.79
C GLY A 151 21.57 -4.34 -16.61
N ALA A 152 20.82 -4.54 -17.71
CA ALA A 152 20.34 -3.43 -18.54
C ALA A 152 19.46 -2.48 -17.74
N ARG A 153 19.73 -1.17 -17.87
CA ARG A 153 18.96 -0.09 -17.25
C ARG A 153 18.07 0.55 -18.29
N TYR A 154 16.80 0.71 -17.95
CA TYR A 154 15.79 1.34 -18.78
C TYR A 154 15.29 2.59 -18.07
N GLY A 155 15.32 3.73 -18.75
CA GLY A 155 14.56 4.90 -18.31
C GLY A 155 13.05 4.63 -18.40
N ARG A 156 12.22 5.43 -17.71
CA ARG A 156 10.76 5.29 -17.72
C ARG A 156 10.16 5.07 -19.12
N GLN A 157 10.51 5.92 -20.08
CA GLN A 157 9.97 5.83 -21.43
C GLN A 157 10.43 4.56 -22.17
N GLU A 158 11.66 4.10 -21.92
CA GLU A 158 12.21 2.89 -22.54
C GLU A 158 11.54 1.65 -21.96
N ALA A 159 11.35 1.62 -20.64
CA ALA A 159 10.68 0.53 -19.95
C ALA A 159 9.23 0.34 -20.45
N MET A 160 8.52 1.43 -20.75
CA MET A 160 7.15 1.40 -21.29
C MET A 160 7.08 1.00 -22.77
N LYS A 161 8.20 1.07 -23.50
CA LYS A 161 8.31 0.62 -24.90
C LYS A 161 8.73 -0.85 -25.02
N LEU A 162 9.10 -1.50 -23.92
CA LEU A 162 9.47 -2.90 -23.93
C LEU A 162 8.26 -3.78 -24.30
N PRO A 163 8.49 -4.91 -25.01
CA PRO A 163 7.40 -5.83 -25.34
C PRO A 163 6.70 -6.33 -24.08
N LEU A 164 5.37 -6.38 -24.09
CA LEU A 164 4.62 -6.99 -23.00
C LEU A 164 4.98 -8.46 -22.87
N ALA A 165 5.19 -8.94 -21.65
CA ALA A 165 5.29 -10.36 -21.41
C ALA A 165 3.91 -10.98 -21.68
N GLY A 166 3.84 -11.94 -22.62
CA GLY A 166 2.60 -12.63 -22.92
C GLY A 166 2.01 -13.26 -21.64
N ARG A 167 0.69 -13.16 -21.47
CA ARG A 167 -0.05 -13.73 -20.32
C ARG A 167 -0.04 -15.27 -20.27
N ALA A 168 0.55 -15.94 -21.26
CA ALA A 168 0.79 -17.38 -21.27
C ALA A 168 2.24 -17.65 -20.86
N GLY A 169 2.46 -18.00 -19.59
CA GLY A 169 3.79 -18.27 -19.05
C GLY A 169 3.99 -18.00 -17.56
N ILE A 170 2.91 -17.85 -16.77
CA ILE A 170 2.95 -18.12 -15.33
C ILE A 170 2.14 -19.40 -15.15
N ALA A 171 2.76 -20.53 -15.45
CA ALA A 171 2.24 -21.86 -15.17
C ALA A 171 3.37 -22.65 -14.53
N ALA A 172 3.11 -23.09 -13.29
CA ALA A 172 3.92 -23.87 -12.36
C ALA A 172 5.16 -23.17 -11.77
#